data_AF-A0A318AGC5-F1
#
_entry.id   AF-A0A318AGC5-F1
#
_cell.length_a   1.000
_cell.length_b   1.000
_cell.length_c   1.000
_cell.angle_alpha   90.00
_cell.angle_beta   90.00
_cell.angle_gamma   90.00
#
_symmetry.space_group_name_H-M   'P 1'
#
loop_
_entity.id
_entity.type
_entity.pdbx_description
1 polymer ?
#
loop_
_entity_poly.entity_id
_entity_poly.type
_entity_poly.pdbx_seq_one_letter_code
_entity_poly.pdbx_strand_id
1 'polypeptide(L)'
;MQDQWPGVLVLWMMVSAHRLLDVSRRIEQIPGARLCATLVGGGANLYVVTWLKSLRDAAETEAEIVSDLPVRVVDRSLVLQYFKRMGVLIDHNGRRIGHVPWVQDSSQPVHEGRCLAESVQHIT
;
A
#
# COMPACT_ATOMS: atom_id res chain seq x y z
N MET A 1 -12.68 15.20 -1.15
CA MET A 1 -13.01 13.82 -1.56
C MET A 1 -12.31 12.85 -0.61
N GLN A 2 -12.85 12.67 0.60
CA GLN A 2 -12.31 11.79 1.64
C GLN A 2 -13.41 11.38 2.63
N ASP A 3 -14.64 11.15 2.17
CA ASP A 3 -15.80 10.97 3.08
C ASP A 3 -16.16 9.52 3.37
N GLN A 4 -15.46 8.53 2.81
CA GLN A 4 -15.89 7.12 2.91
C GLN A 4 -15.01 6.21 3.78
N TRP A 5 -13.80 6.64 4.14
CA TRP A 5 -12.85 5.85 4.96
C TRP A 5 -12.05 6.79 5.87
N PRO A 6 -12.47 7.02 7.13
CA PRO A 6 -11.91 8.04 8.02
C PRO A 6 -10.49 7.75 8.54
N GLY A 7 -9.95 6.56 8.30
CA GLY A 7 -8.58 6.24 8.71
C GLY A 7 -8.11 4.89 8.21
N VAL A 8 -6.90 4.53 8.62
CA VAL A 8 -6.28 3.25 8.26
C VAL A 8 -5.67 2.61 9.49
N LEU A 9 -5.86 1.30 9.60
CA LEU A 9 -5.13 0.45 10.53
C LEU A 9 -3.93 -0.16 9.82
N VAL A 10 -2.79 -0.13 10.51
CA VAL A 10 -1.54 -0.75 10.09
C VAL A 10 -1.17 -1.81 11.11
N LEU A 11 -0.88 -3.02 10.63
CA LEU A 11 -0.47 -4.16 11.45
C LEU A 11 0.89 -4.65 11.02
N TRP A 12 1.81 -4.77 11.97
CA TRP A 12 3.04 -5.55 11.82
C TRP A 12 2.81 -6.90 12.47
N MET A 13 3.02 -7.96 11.71
CA MET A 13 2.72 -9.32 12.14
C MET A 13 3.91 -10.25 11.94
N MET A 14 3.95 -11.28 12.78
CA MET A 14 4.88 -12.38 12.71
C MET A 14 4.12 -13.64 12.30
N VAL A 15 4.56 -14.26 11.21
CA VAL A 15 4.01 -15.51 10.66
C VAL A 15 5.12 -16.55 10.56
N SER A 16 4.82 -17.80 10.86
CA SER A 16 5.76 -18.90 10.57
C SER A 16 6.09 -18.94 9.08
N ALA A 17 7.37 -19.07 8.72
CA ALA A 17 7.85 -18.94 7.33
C ALA A 17 7.09 -19.84 6.33
N HIS A 18 6.81 -21.08 6.72
CA HIS A 18 6.08 -22.05 5.87
C HIS A 18 4.60 -21.70 5.64
N ARG A 19 4.04 -20.73 6.38
CA ARG A 19 2.65 -20.25 6.25
C ARG A 19 2.56 -18.85 5.66
N LEU A 20 3.69 -18.16 5.46
CA LEU A 20 3.71 -16.74 5.08
C LEU A 20 2.91 -16.49 3.80
N LEU A 21 3.15 -17.25 2.74
CA LEU A 21 2.44 -17.12 1.46
C LEU A 21 0.95 -17.44 1.58
N ASP A 22 0.57 -18.42 2.40
CA ASP A 22 -0.84 -18.79 2.60
C ASP A 22 -1.59 -17.70 3.36
N VAL A 23 -0.95 -17.15 4.40
CA VAL A 23 -1.49 -16.05 5.21
C VAL A 23 -1.62 -14.78 4.36
N SER A 24 -0.58 -14.42 3.59
CA SER A 24 -0.63 -13.26 2.69
C SER A 24 -1.78 -13.35 1.69
N ARG A 25 -1.97 -14.52 1.06
CA ARG A 25 -3.08 -14.76 0.12
C ARG A 25 -4.45 -14.60 0.78
N ARG A 26 -4.62 -15.06 2.03
CA ARG A 26 -5.88 -14.87 2.76
C ARG A 26 -6.15 -13.41 3.08
N ILE A 27 -5.13 -12.67 3.50
CA ILE A 27 -5.24 -11.24 3.80
C ILE A 27 -5.59 -10.42 2.56
N GLU A 28 -5.02 -10.77 1.40
CA GLU A 28 -5.34 -10.12 0.12
C GLU A 28 -6.81 -10.25 -0.28
N GLN A 29 -7.55 -11.24 0.25
CA GLN A 29 -8.99 -11.40 0.01
C GLN A 29 -9.86 -10.56 0.95
N ILE A 30 -9.29 -9.93 1.98
CA ILE A 30 -10.06 -9.17 2.98
C ILE A 30 -10.49 -7.83 2.38
N PRO A 31 -11.81 -7.51 2.36
CA PRO A 31 -12.28 -6.21 1.92
C PRO A 31 -11.66 -5.08 2.76
N GLY A 32 -11.02 -4.12 2.10
CA GLY A 32 -10.35 -3.01 2.76
C GLY A 32 -8.83 -3.18 2.90
N ALA A 33 -8.29 -4.39 2.69
CA ALA A 33 -6.85 -4.60 2.59
C ALA A 33 -6.28 -3.79 1.41
N ARG A 34 -5.41 -2.83 1.71
CA ARG A 34 -4.80 -1.92 0.74
C ARG A 34 -3.35 -2.27 0.43
N LEU A 35 -2.67 -2.89 1.38
CA LEU A 35 -1.31 -3.38 1.21
C LEU A 35 -1.14 -4.63 2.05
N CYS A 36 -0.53 -5.65 1.47
CA CYS A 36 -0.01 -6.82 2.14
C CYS A 36 1.42 -7.01 1.62
N ALA A 37 2.41 -6.90 2.50
CA ALA A 37 3.81 -6.95 2.11
C ALA A 37 4.64 -7.79 3.09
N THR A 38 5.51 -8.63 2.56
CA THR A 38 6.48 -9.36 3.37
C THR A 38 7.63 -8.44 3.76
N LEU A 39 8.05 -8.50 5.02
CA LEU A 39 9.19 -7.74 5.53
C LEU A 39 10.40 -8.66 5.72
N VAL A 40 11.59 -8.12 5.46
CA VAL A 40 12.87 -8.78 5.72
C VAL A 40 13.64 -8.01 6.80
N GLY A 41 14.25 -8.74 7.74
CA GLY A 41 15.02 -8.17 8.85
C GLY A 41 14.14 -7.43 9.86
N GLY A 42 13.93 -8.02 11.04
CA GLY A 42 13.19 -7.40 12.14
C GLY A 42 12.32 -8.36 12.93
N GLY A 43 11.50 -7.81 13.83
CA GLY A 43 10.59 -8.58 14.70
C GLY A 43 9.25 -8.96 14.06
N ALA A 44 9.00 -8.52 12.83
CA ALA A 44 7.81 -8.85 12.03
C ALA A 44 8.25 -9.22 10.61
N ASN A 45 7.52 -10.14 9.97
CA ASN A 45 7.76 -10.53 8.57
C ASN A 45 6.57 -10.28 7.65
N LEU A 46 5.51 -9.65 8.16
CA LEU A 46 4.32 -9.30 7.41
C LEU A 46 3.81 -7.92 7.83
N TYR A 47 3.48 -7.10 6.83
CA TYR A 47 2.98 -5.74 6.99
C TYR A 47 1.66 -5.59 6.26
N VAL A 48 0.62 -5.19 6.98
CA VAL A 48 -0.74 -5.05 6.43
C VAL A 48 -1.26 -3.65 6.70
N VAL A 49 -1.87 -3.07 5.68
CA VAL A 49 -2.52 -1.75 5.72
C VAL A 49 -3.96 -1.95 5.29
N THR A 50 -4.93 -1.58 6.14
CA THR A 50 -6.36 -1.76 5.86
C THR A 50 -7.16 -0.50 6.12
N TRP A 51 -8.14 -0.20 5.27
CA TRP A 51 -9.05 0.91 5.49
C TRP A 51 -10.02 0.64 6.63
N LEU A 52 -10.29 1.68 7.43
CA LEU A 52 -11.31 1.64 8.48
C LEU A 52 -12.51 2.47 8.08
N LYS A 53 -13.72 1.94 8.34
CA LYS A 53 -14.99 2.69 8.21
C LYS A 53 -15.15 3.72 9.33
N SER A 54 -14.56 3.47 10.49
CA SER A 54 -14.42 4.37 11.64
C SER A 54 -13.15 4.03 12.40
N LEU A 55 -12.49 5.02 13.00
CA LEU A 55 -11.34 4.77 13.89
C LEU A 55 -11.71 3.92 15.12
N ARG A 56 -12.99 3.93 15.51
CA ARG A 56 -13.50 3.12 16.63
C ARG A 56 -13.51 1.63 16.31
N ASP A 57 -13.60 1.28 15.04
CA ASP A 57 -13.72 -0.10 14.56
C ASP A 57 -12.36 -0.79 14.46
N ALA A 58 -11.26 -0.10 14.81
CA ALA A 58 -9.90 -0.59 14.63
C ALA A 58 -9.64 -1.93 15.32
N ALA A 59 -10.09 -2.08 16.57
CA ALA A 59 -9.88 -3.30 17.34
C ALA A 59 -10.69 -4.48 16.76
N GLU A 60 -11.92 -4.22 16.32
CA GLU A 60 -12.77 -5.23 15.66
C GLU A 60 -12.18 -5.63 14.31
N THR A 61 -11.72 -4.66 13.51
CA THR A 61 -11.04 -4.92 12.24
C THR A 61 -9.75 -5.71 12.43
N GLU A 62 -8.94 -5.42 13.45
CA GLU A 62 -7.76 -6.23 13.79
C GLU A 62 -8.18 -7.67 14.10
N ALA A 63 -9.19 -7.86 14.95
CA ALA A 63 -9.69 -9.18 15.33
C ALA A 63 -10.20 -9.98 14.12
N GLU A 64 -10.95 -9.35 13.22
CA GLU A 64 -11.42 -9.96 11.98
C GLU A 64 -10.26 -10.37 11.07
N ILE A 65 -9.26 -9.51 10.90
CA ILE A 65 -8.10 -9.78 10.05
C ILE A 65 -7.31 -10.98 10.55
N VAL A 66 -7.10 -11.08 11.87
CA VAL A 66 -6.28 -12.15 12.45
C VAL A 66 -7.08 -13.41 12.76
N SER A 67 -8.41 -13.36 12.65
CA SER A 67 -9.28 -14.53 12.89
C SER A 67 -8.84 -15.69 12.01
N ASP A 68 -8.62 -16.85 12.64
CA ASP A 68 -8.25 -18.10 11.97
C ASP A 68 -6.91 -18.06 11.20
N LEU A 69 -6.11 -17.00 11.39
CA LEU A 69 -4.76 -16.91 10.85
C LEU A 69 -3.74 -17.24 11.94
N PRO A 70 -2.75 -18.11 11.66
CA PRO A 70 -1.69 -18.45 12.61
C PRO A 70 -0.63 -17.33 12.66
N VAL A 71 -1.03 -16.16 13.13
CA VAL A 71 -0.22 -14.93 13.15
C VAL A 71 -0.15 -14.36 14.56
N ARG A 72 0.93 -13.62 14.83
CA ARG A 72 1.05 -12.79 16.03
C ARG A 72 1.16 -11.34 15.61
N VAL A 73 0.28 -10.47 16.11
CA VAL A 73 0.43 -9.01 15.96
C VAL A 73 1.58 -8.55 16.84
N VAL A 74 2.59 -7.97 16.22
CA VAL A 74 3.81 -7.46 16.85
C VAL A 74 3.62 -5.99 17.23
N ASP A 75 3.02 -5.22 16.33
CA ASP A 75 2.72 -3.80 16.53
C ASP A 75 1.49 -3.38 15.71
N ARG A 76 0.86 -2.29 16.12
CA ARG A 76 -0.34 -1.73 15.48
C ARG A 76 -0.29 -0.20 15.49
N SER A 77 -0.79 0.43 14.44
CA SER A 77 -0.85 1.88 14.34
C SER A 77 -2.07 2.35 13.56
N LEU A 78 -2.56 3.54 13.90
CA LEU A 78 -3.59 4.23 13.14
C LEU A 78 -2.95 5.36 12.34
N VAL A 79 -3.23 5.40 11.04
CA VAL A 79 -2.83 6.51 10.18
C VAL A 79 -4.04 7.43 10.00
N LEU A 80 -3.93 8.63 10.56
CA LEU A 80 -4.98 9.65 10.52
C LEU A 80 -4.89 10.51 9.24
N GLN A 81 -3.69 10.67 8.69
CA GLN A 81 -3.44 11.46 7.48
C GLN A 81 -2.32 10.84 6.65
N TYR A 82 -2.53 10.77 5.34
CA TYR A 82 -1.55 10.30 4.37
C TYR A 82 -0.94 11.46 3.59
N PHE A 83 0.36 11.67 3.76
CA PHE A 83 1.13 12.54 2.88
C PHE A 83 1.96 11.67 1.94
N LYS A 84 1.47 11.50 0.71
CA LYS A 84 2.19 10.76 -0.32
C LYS A 84 2.73 11.76 -1.35
N ARG A 85 4.05 11.77 -1.55
CA ARG A 85 4.70 12.51 -2.65
C ARG A 85 4.44 11.80 -3.98
N MET A 86 3.20 11.90 -4.45
CA MET A 86 2.77 11.34 -5.72
C MET A 86 3.26 12.18 -6.91
N GLY A 87 3.24 11.56 -8.09
CA GLY A 87 3.50 12.26 -9.34
C GLY A 87 4.96 12.38 -9.72
N VAL A 88 5.94 12.02 -8.88
CA VAL A 88 7.35 12.17 -9.24
C VAL A 88 7.76 11.15 -10.31
N LEU A 89 8.27 11.63 -11.46
CA LEU A 89 8.91 10.79 -12.48
C LEU A 89 10.37 10.57 -12.11
N ILE A 90 10.82 9.32 -12.22
CA ILE A 90 12.16 8.88 -11.85
C ILE A 90 12.79 8.15 -13.04
N ASP A 91 14.06 8.43 -13.36
CA ASP A 91 14.82 7.73 -14.40
C ASP A 91 15.38 6.38 -13.91
N HIS A 92 16.05 5.64 -14.79
CA HIS A 92 16.68 4.36 -14.47
C HIS A 92 17.79 4.46 -13.40
N ASN A 93 18.33 5.66 -13.15
CA ASN A 93 19.34 5.92 -12.12
C ASN A 93 18.72 6.37 -10.80
N GLY A 94 17.38 6.39 -10.67
CA GLY A 94 16.72 6.84 -9.46
C GLY A 94 16.64 8.37 -9.32
N ARG A 95 16.97 9.14 -10.37
CA ARG A 95 16.94 10.61 -10.33
C ARG A 95 15.57 11.16 -10.70
N ARG A 96 15.13 12.23 -10.01
CA ARG A 96 13.89 12.94 -10.33
C ARG A 96 14.03 13.66 -11.67
N ILE A 97 13.20 13.29 -12.65
CA ILE A 97 13.19 13.89 -13.99
C ILE A 97 11.92 14.68 -14.31
N GLY A 98 10.89 14.64 -13.46
CA GLY A 98 9.66 15.38 -13.71
C GLY A 98 8.57 15.14 -12.68
N HIS A 99 7.38 15.65 -12.97
CA HIS A 99 6.18 15.49 -12.16
C HIS A 99 4.92 15.32 -13.04
N VAL A 100 4.11 14.30 -12.75
CA VAL A 100 2.79 14.05 -13.31
C VAL A 100 1.75 14.44 -12.25
N PRO A 101 0.93 15.48 -12.50
CA PRO A 101 -0.15 15.86 -11.59
C PRO A 101 -1.14 14.70 -11.35
N TRP A 102 -1.55 14.51 -10.10
CA TRP A 102 -2.53 13.48 -9.72
C TRP A 102 -3.96 14.01 -9.64
N VAL A 103 -4.12 15.34 -9.66
CA VAL A 103 -5.42 15.98 -9.80
C VAL A 103 -5.63 16.22 -11.28
N GLN A 104 -6.68 15.61 -11.84
CA GLN A 104 -7.09 15.84 -13.22
C GLN A 104 -7.64 17.27 -13.30
N ASP A 105 -6.92 18.15 -13.98
CA ASP A 105 -7.48 19.42 -14.43
C ASP A 105 -8.42 19.11 -15.59
N SER A 106 -9.73 19.28 -15.39
CA SER A 106 -10.74 19.02 -16.42
C SER A 106 -10.60 19.89 -17.67
N SER A 107 -9.73 20.91 -17.63
CA SER A 107 -9.43 21.79 -18.76
C SER A 107 -8.23 21.35 -19.61
N GLN A 108 -7.45 20.34 -19.18
CA GLN A 108 -6.30 19.83 -19.93
C GLN A 108 -6.64 18.55 -20.71
N PRO A 109 -6.17 18.41 -21.98
CA PRO A 109 -6.33 17.17 -22.71
C PRO A 109 -5.59 16.04 -21.98
N VAL A 110 -6.20 14.86 -21.91
CA VAL A 110 -5.56 13.67 -21.35
C VAL A 110 -4.33 13.36 -22.21
N HIS A 111 -3.14 13.61 -21.66
CA HIS A 111 -1.92 13.08 -22.26
C HIS A 111 -1.96 11.57 -22.08
N GLU A 112 -2.27 10.84 -23.16
CA GLU A 112 -2.01 9.41 -23.21
C GLU A 112 -0.54 9.21 -22.85
N GLY A 113 -0.31 8.64 -21.67
CA GLY A 113 1.02 8.29 -21.21
C GLY A 113 1.59 7.24 -22.15
N ARG A 114 2.21 7.67 -23.25
CA ARG A 114 3.16 6.85 -23.98
C ARG A 114 4.21 6.46 -22.95
N CYS A 115 4.22 5.19 -22.58
CA CYS A 115 5.34 4.58 -21.90
C CYS A 115 6.59 4.96 -22.70
N LEU A 116 7.50 5.74 -22.12
CA LEU A 116 8.74 6.20 -22.76
C LEU A 116 9.74 5.04 -22.94
N ALA A 117 9.27 3.87 -23.34
CA ALA A 117 10.10 2.74 -23.72
C ALA A 117 10.66 2.87 -25.15
N GLU A 118 10.16 3.80 -25.97
CA GLU A 118 10.52 3.89 -27.40
C GLU A 118 11.70 4.82 -27.76
N SER A 119 12.42 5.41 -26.80
CA SER A 119 13.54 6.32 -27.15
C SER A 119 14.94 5.70 -27.10
N VAL A 120 15.07 4.38 -26.89
CA VAL A 120 16.37 3.69 -27.01
C VAL A 120 16.58 3.19 -28.44
N GLN A 121 16.68 4.10 -29.41
CA GLN A 121 17.15 3.73 -30.76
C GLN A 121 18.20 4.66 -31.38
N HIS A 122 18.65 5.72 -30.71
CA HIS A 122 19.75 6.54 -31.26
C HIS A 122 20.70 7.07 -30.19
N ILE A 123 21.56 6.20 -29.65
CA ILE A 123 22.91 6.58 -29.22
C ILE A 123 23.83 5.42 -29.60
N THR A 124 24.49 5.56 -30.74
CA THR A 124 25.75 4.86 -31.06
C THR A 124 26.88 5.58 -30.34
#